data_AF-A0A8E0M804-F1
#
_entry.id   AF-A0A8E0M804-F1
#
_cell.length_a   1.000
_cell.length_b   1.000
_cell.length_c   1.000
_cell.angle_alpha   90.00
_cell.angle_beta   90.00
_cell.angle_gamma   90.00
#
_symmetry.space_group_name_H-M   'P 1'
#
loop_
_entity.id
_entity.type
_entity.pdbx_description
1 polymer ?
#
loop_
_entity_poly.entity_id
_entity_poly.type
_entity_poly.pdbx_seq_one_letter_code
_entity_poly.pdbx_strand_id
1 'polypeptide(L)'
;VSGISLHPKIAQAANVNILCITGFHKEKFQPKWLPEMSNQEIYDFLVHEILDGIGFDKIKPAAMKLGTSYNAVTESEKRIIDIEGNVQRDTHIPIVTHCDQGTMGVEQLKGLKAAGADLSHVCLSHVDLAEDVDYIERLADMGASVSFDHIGRHLADHDALRVKMLTRLVADGYGDRVCLAGDMGRKKYYLAYGGKPGLRYILTNLKNDLLPHIGNEAYEKMVNSNPQKVLIREA
;
A
#
# COMPACT_ATOMS: atom_id res chain seq x y z
N VAL A 1 -3.10 -20.92 -2.77
CA VAL A 1 -3.09 -19.69 -3.59
C VAL A 1 -2.84 -20.08 -5.05
N SER A 2 -3.82 -19.96 -5.94
CA SER A 2 -3.71 -20.41 -7.35
C SER A 2 -3.51 -19.28 -8.36
N GLY A 3 -3.30 -18.03 -7.91
CA GLY A 3 -3.24 -16.85 -8.78
C GLY A 3 -1.84 -16.32 -9.12
N ILE A 4 -0.84 -16.56 -8.25
CA ILE A 4 0.51 -15.98 -8.41
C ILE A 4 1.23 -16.53 -9.65
N SER A 5 0.96 -17.77 -10.05
CA SER A 5 1.52 -18.42 -11.24
C SER A 5 1.17 -17.69 -12.56
N LEU A 6 0.12 -16.86 -12.57
CA LEU A 6 -0.25 -16.07 -13.74
C LEU A 6 0.54 -14.77 -13.86
N HIS A 7 1.16 -14.29 -12.79
CA HIS A 7 1.87 -13.00 -12.79
C HIS A 7 2.98 -12.93 -13.86
N PRO A 8 3.88 -13.93 -14.01
CA PRO A 8 4.93 -13.86 -15.04
C PRO A 8 4.36 -13.76 -16.46
N LYS A 9 3.26 -14.49 -16.73
CA LYS A 9 2.59 -14.46 -18.04
C LYS A 9 2.00 -13.09 -18.34
N ILE A 10 1.34 -12.48 -17.36
CA ILE A 10 0.77 -11.13 -17.50
C ILE A 10 1.88 -10.10 -17.66
N ALA A 11 2.92 -10.16 -16.82
CA ALA A 11 4.08 -9.26 -16.87
C ALA A 11 4.75 -9.28 -18.25
N GLN A 12 5.02 -10.47 -18.79
CA GLN A 12 5.62 -10.64 -20.11
C GLN A 12 4.70 -10.14 -21.23
N ALA A 13 3.41 -10.51 -21.20
CA ALA A 13 2.46 -10.13 -22.24
C ALA A 13 2.19 -8.61 -22.29
N ALA A 14 2.18 -7.94 -21.13
CA ALA A 14 1.92 -6.51 -21.01
C ALA A 14 3.20 -5.66 -20.97
N ASN A 15 4.39 -6.27 -20.95
CA ASN A 15 5.69 -5.59 -20.79
C ASN A 15 5.71 -4.66 -19.57
N VAL A 16 5.32 -5.20 -18.41
CA VAL A 16 5.30 -4.48 -17.12
C VAL A 16 5.91 -5.34 -16.02
N ASN A 17 6.39 -4.69 -14.96
CA ASN A 17 6.77 -5.38 -13.73
C ASN A 17 5.52 -5.61 -12.87
N ILE A 18 5.36 -6.84 -12.36
CA ILE A 18 4.33 -7.18 -11.38
C ILE A 18 5.03 -7.60 -10.10
N LEU A 19 4.82 -6.80 -9.05
CA LEU A 19 5.34 -7.06 -7.73
C LEU A 19 4.26 -7.77 -6.90
N CYS A 20 4.53 -9.01 -6.46
CA CYS A 20 3.64 -9.70 -5.54
C CYS A 20 3.95 -9.34 -4.09
N ILE A 21 3.00 -9.66 -3.20
CA ILE A 21 3.09 -9.38 -1.78
C ILE A 21 2.82 -10.66 -0.98
N THR A 22 3.38 -10.74 0.23
CA THR A 22 2.98 -11.68 1.28
C THR A 22 2.32 -10.91 2.43
N GLY A 23 1.93 -11.56 3.52
CA GLY A 23 1.32 -10.97 4.71
C GLY A 23 -0.17 -11.28 4.88
N PHE A 24 -0.78 -10.63 5.85
CA PHE A 24 -2.16 -10.87 6.27
C PHE A 24 -3.03 -9.62 6.21
N HIS A 25 -4.19 -9.71 5.56
CA HIS A 25 -5.13 -8.59 5.56
C HIS A 25 -5.79 -8.38 6.95
N LYS A 26 -6.81 -7.51 7.01
CA LYS A 26 -7.57 -7.24 8.24
C LYS A 26 -8.32 -8.49 8.67
N GLU A 27 -8.69 -8.59 9.94
CA GLU A 27 -9.16 -9.83 10.57
C GLU A 27 -10.22 -10.57 9.74
N LYS A 28 -11.20 -9.82 9.19
CA LYS A 28 -12.27 -10.35 8.34
C LYS A 28 -11.79 -11.25 7.19
N PHE A 29 -10.60 -10.98 6.64
CA PHE A 29 -10.05 -11.69 5.48
C PHE A 29 -8.85 -12.56 5.82
N GLN A 30 -8.49 -12.67 7.11
CA GLN A 30 -7.40 -13.52 7.53
C GLN A 30 -7.75 -15.01 7.37
N PRO A 31 -6.77 -15.87 7.10
CA PRO A 31 -7.00 -17.30 6.98
C PRO A 31 -7.51 -17.91 8.28
N LYS A 32 -8.42 -18.89 8.18
CA LYS A 32 -9.01 -19.56 9.35
C LYS A 32 -8.01 -20.35 10.20
N TRP A 33 -6.88 -20.74 9.63
CA TRP A 33 -5.78 -21.44 10.32
C TRP A 33 -4.86 -20.50 11.10
N LEU A 34 -4.94 -19.19 10.88
CA LEU A 34 -4.04 -18.21 11.51
C LEU A 34 -4.08 -18.23 13.06
N PRO A 35 -5.25 -18.41 13.71
CA PRO A 35 -5.33 -18.51 15.17
C PRO A 35 -4.72 -19.81 15.74
N GLU A 36 -4.55 -20.84 14.91
CA GLU A 36 -4.01 -22.15 15.32
C GLU A 36 -2.48 -22.16 15.33
N MET A 37 -1.84 -21.25 14.59
CA MET A 37 -0.39 -21.09 14.56
C MET A 37 0.09 -20.24 15.72
N SER A 38 1.25 -20.57 16.27
CA SER A 38 2.00 -19.72 17.20
C SER A 38 2.61 -18.49 16.50
N ASN A 39 3.05 -17.50 17.28
CA ASN A 39 3.69 -16.31 16.71
C ASN A 39 4.97 -16.66 15.95
N GLN A 40 5.76 -17.62 16.48
CA GLN A 40 7.00 -18.07 15.83
C GLN A 40 6.71 -18.76 14.49
N GLU A 41 5.68 -19.60 14.42
CA GLU A 41 5.33 -20.27 13.16
C GLU A 41 4.86 -19.27 12.08
N ILE A 42 4.16 -18.20 12.46
CA ILE A 42 3.75 -17.14 11.52
C ILE A 42 4.98 -16.34 11.06
N TYR A 43 5.88 -16.01 11.98
CA TYR A 43 7.15 -15.34 11.67
C TYR A 43 7.96 -16.19 10.67
N ASP A 44 8.19 -17.47 10.98
CA ASP A 44 8.96 -18.40 10.16
C ASP A 44 8.30 -18.60 8.78
N PHE A 45 6.96 -18.65 8.74
CA PHE A 45 6.21 -18.72 7.50
C PHE A 45 6.47 -17.51 6.59
N LEU A 46 6.37 -16.29 7.13
CA LEU A 46 6.63 -15.07 6.37
C LEU A 46 8.09 -14.98 5.91
N VAL A 47 9.04 -15.28 6.80
CA VAL A 47 10.48 -15.30 6.45
C VAL A 47 10.76 -16.32 5.35
N HIS A 48 10.15 -17.51 5.40
CA HIS A 48 10.28 -18.50 4.35
C HIS A 48 9.74 -17.98 3.01
N GLU A 49 8.55 -17.37 2.97
CA GLU A 49 8.02 -16.80 1.73
C GLU A 49 8.89 -15.67 1.16
N ILE A 50 9.52 -14.88 2.03
CA ILE A 50 10.41 -13.78 1.64
C ILE A 50 11.73 -14.31 1.05
N LEU A 51 12.35 -15.28 1.71
CA LEU A 51 13.68 -15.77 1.33
C LEU A 51 13.62 -16.81 0.22
N ASP A 52 12.67 -17.75 0.31
CA ASP A 52 12.55 -18.90 -0.57
C ASP A 52 11.44 -18.74 -1.62
N GLY A 53 10.56 -17.75 -1.46
CA GLY A 53 9.49 -17.45 -2.41
C GLY A 53 8.17 -18.14 -2.09
N ILE A 54 7.08 -17.53 -2.57
CA ILE A 54 5.71 -17.93 -2.28
C ILE A 54 5.31 -19.18 -3.08
N GLY A 55 4.78 -20.17 -2.36
CA GLY A 55 4.19 -21.36 -2.95
C GLY A 55 5.14 -22.18 -3.82
N PHE A 56 4.57 -22.92 -4.78
CA PHE A 56 5.34 -23.81 -5.66
C PHE A 56 6.17 -23.06 -6.70
N ASP A 57 5.69 -21.89 -7.15
CA ASP A 57 6.37 -21.09 -8.18
C ASP A 57 7.58 -20.32 -7.63
N LYS A 58 7.76 -20.31 -6.29
CA LYS A 58 8.90 -19.70 -5.60
C LYS A 58 9.13 -18.23 -5.99
N ILE A 59 8.03 -17.50 -6.26
CA ILE A 59 8.06 -16.08 -6.60
C ILE A 59 8.24 -15.29 -5.31
N LYS A 60 9.32 -14.51 -5.22
CA LYS A 60 9.64 -13.71 -4.04
C LYS A 60 8.77 -12.46 -3.95
N PRO A 61 8.17 -12.16 -2.78
CA PRO A 61 7.39 -10.94 -2.57
C PRO A 61 8.29 -9.71 -2.54
N ALA A 62 7.77 -8.61 -3.08
CA ALA A 62 8.43 -7.31 -3.02
C ALA A 62 8.11 -6.56 -1.70
N ALA A 63 6.97 -6.85 -1.08
CA ALA A 63 6.53 -6.22 0.16
C ALA A 63 5.65 -7.19 0.98
N MET A 64 5.50 -6.88 2.27
CA MET A 64 4.44 -7.44 3.12
C MET A 64 3.21 -6.54 3.13
N LYS A 65 2.08 -7.11 3.47
CA LYS A 65 0.82 -6.40 3.64
C LYS A 65 0.13 -6.82 4.92
N LEU A 66 -0.08 -5.85 5.80
CA LEU A 66 -1.02 -5.94 6.91
C LEU A 66 -2.28 -5.08 6.70
N GLY A 67 -3.31 -5.27 7.51
CA GLY A 67 -4.46 -4.37 7.54
C GLY A 67 -5.17 -4.33 8.88
N THR A 68 -5.86 -3.21 9.14
CA THR A 68 -6.73 -3.07 10.31
C THR A 68 -8.17 -2.83 9.92
N SER A 69 -9.07 -3.12 10.86
CA SER A 69 -10.51 -2.93 10.71
C SER A 69 -10.92 -1.46 10.87
N TYR A 70 -12.14 -1.13 10.43
CA TYR A 70 -12.68 0.22 10.52
C TYR A 70 -12.82 0.66 11.99
N ASN A 71 -12.15 1.76 12.35
CA ASN A 71 -12.15 2.34 13.71
C ASN A 71 -11.70 1.37 14.82
N ALA A 72 -10.98 0.30 14.48
CA ALA A 72 -10.46 -0.66 15.46
C ALA A 72 -9.20 -1.34 14.96
N VAL A 73 -8.30 -1.63 15.90
CA VAL A 73 -7.23 -2.62 15.69
C VAL A 73 -7.58 -3.79 16.61
N THR A 74 -8.02 -4.90 16.02
CA THR A 74 -8.44 -6.08 16.79
C THR A 74 -7.23 -6.81 17.38
N GLU A 75 -7.45 -7.76 18.29
CA GLU A 75 -6.33 -8.53 18.87
C GLU A 75 -5.56 -9.34 17.82
N SER A 76 -6.27 -9.89 16.83
CA SER A 76 -5.62 -10.57 15.71
C SER A 76 -4.79 -9.61 14.86
N GLU A 77 -5.28 -8.39 14.62
CA GLU A 77 -4.58 -7.37 13.85
C GLU A 77 -3.37 -6.80 14.61
N LYS A 78 -3.48 -6.57 15.92
CA LYS A 78 -2.35 -6.19 16.79
C LYS A 78 -1.25 -7.25 16.76
N ARG A 79 -1.65 -8.53 16.86
CA ARG A 79 -0.75 -9.68 16.77
C ARG A 79 -0.01 -9.71 15.43
N ILE A 80 -0.70 -9.50 14.32
CA ILE A 80 -0.07 -9.43 12.99
C ILE A 80 0.84 -8.21 12.85
N ILE A 81 0.45 -7.04 13.35
CA ILE A 81 1.30 -5.84 13.32
C ILE A 81 2.62 -6.08 14.07
N ASP A 82 2.56 -6.72 15.24
CA ASP A 82 3.75 -7.08 16.00
C ASP A 82 4.64 -8.05 15.21
N ILE A 83 4.07 -9.16 14.71
CA ILE A 83 4.84 -10.19 13.98
C ILE A 83 5.43 -9.64 12.67
N GLU A 84 4.64 -8.98 11.82
CA GLU A 84 5.13 -8.38 10.57
C GLU A 84 6.13 -7.25 10.82
N GLY A 85 6.01 -6.52 11.93
CA GLY A 85 7.01 -5.54 12.34
C GLY A 85 8.37 -6.18 12.67
N ASN A 86 8.36 -7.30 13.40
CA ASN A 86 9.57 -8.10 13.65
C ASN A 86 10.18 -8.65 12.34
N VAL A 87 9.34 -9.21 11.46
CA VAL A 87 9.80 -9.72 10.15
C VAL A 87 10.42 -8.61 9.30
N GLN A 88 9.82 -7.40 9.28
CA GLN A 88 10.39 -6.29 8.52
C GLN A 88 11.73 -5.85 9.09
N ARG A 89 11.86 -5.76 10.42
CA ARG A 89 13.13 -5.42 11.06
C ARG A 89 14.24 -6.39 10.65
N ASP A 90 13.94 -7.69 10.63
CA ASP A 90 14.95 -8.73 10.45
C ASP A 90 15.24 -9.04 8.97
N THR A 91 14.31 -8.74 8.06
CA THR A 91 14.45 -9.03 6.61
C THR A 91 14.53 -7.79 5.72
N HIS A 92 14.29 -6.60 6.28
CA HIS A 92 14.18 -5.32 5.57
C HIS A 92 13.15 -5.30 4.44
N ILE A 93 12.14 -6.18 4.47
CA ILE A 93 11.07 -6.15 3.46
C ILE A 93 10.14 -4.95 3.67
N PRO A 94 9.84 -4.15 2.64
CA PRO A 94 8.88 -3.06 2.76
C PRO A 94 7.49 -3.54 3.21
N ILE A 95 6.72 -2.66 3.87
CA ILE A 95 5.33 -2.94 4.25
C ILE A 95 4.39 -1.96 3.54
N VAL A 96 3.32 -2.48 2.93
CA VAL A 96 2.21 -1.67 2.41
C VAL A 96 0.94 -2.05 3.13
N THR A 97 0.37 -1.17 3.96
CA THR A 97 -0.73 -1.54 4.87
C THR A 97 -2.12 -1.23 4.31
N HIS A 98 -3.19 -1.69 4.95
CA HIS A 98 -4.57 -1.32 4.66
C HIS A 98 -5.19 -0.58 5.86
N CYS A 99 -5.60 0.68 5.66
CA CYS A 99 -6.40 1.43 6.62
C CYS A 99 -7.87 1.40 6.18
N ASP A 100 -8.73 0.63 6.86
CA ASP A 100 -10.15 0.55 6.47
C ASP A 100 -10.83 1.91 6.66
N GLN A 101 -11.41 2.43 5.58
CA GLN A 101 -11.93 3.81 5.49
C GLN A 101 -10.93 4.89 5.93
N GLY A 102 -9.62 4.65 5.75
CA GLY A 102 -8.56 5.60 6.13
C GLY A 102 -8.28 5.66 7.64
N THR A 103 -8.84 4.77 8.44
CA THR A 103 -8.73 4.81 9.91
C THR A 103 -7.56 3.98 10.44
N MET A 104 -7.19 4.25 11.70
CA MET A 104 -6.23 3.46 12.49
C MET A 104 -4.76 3.43 12.01
N GLY A 105 -4.36 4.34 11.13
CA GLY A 105 -2.99 4.43 10.61
C GLY A 105 -1.96 4.78 11.69
N VAL A 106 -2.32 5.65 12.65
CA VAL A 106 -1.44 6.02 13.77
C VAL A 106 -1.13 4.79 14.64
N GLU A 107 -2.14 3.98 14.90
CA GLU A 107 -2.05 2.75 15.70
C GLU A 107 -1.20 1.69 14.98
N GLN A 108 -1.39 1.53 13.66
CA GLN A 108 -0.52 0.67 12.85
C GLN A 108 0.94 1.10 12.95
N LEU A 109 1.25 2.38 12.74
CA LEU A 109 2.63 2.89 12.80
C LEU A 109 3.23 2.78 14.19
N LYS A 110 2.44 3.02 15.26
CA LYS A 110 2.91 2.82 16.64
C LYS A 110 3.25 1.36 16.92
N GLY A 111 2.40 0.42 16.50
CA GLY A 111 2.66 -1.01 16.66
C GLY A 111 3.89 -1.47 15.88
N LEU A 112 4.00 -1.08 14.61
CA LEU A 112 5.16 -1.39 13.78
C LEU A 112 6.46 -0.84 14.38
N LYS A 113 6.45 0.42 14.81
CA LYS A 113 7.60 1.05 15.46
C LYS A 113 7.98 0.35 16.77
N ALA A 114 7.01 -0.07 17.57
CA ALA A 114 7.25 -0.80 18.80
C ALA A 114 7.89 -2.18 18.55
N ALA A 115 7.53 -2.83 17.44
CA ALA A 115 8.18 -4.06 16.98
C ALA A 115 9.57 -3.84 16.34
N GLY A 116 10.02 -2.59 16.22
CA GLY A 116 11.32 -2.21 15.68
C GLY A 116 11.35 -2.07 14.15
N ALA A 117 10.20 -1.96 13.50
CA ALA A 117 10.16 -1.75 12.06
C ALA A 117 10.65 -0.36 11.66
N ASP A 118 11.37 -0.28 10.54
CA ASP A 118 11.73 0.99 9.92
C ASP A 118 10.53 1.57 9.15
N LEU A 119 9.92 2.61 9.73
CA LEU A 119 8.76 3.27 9.14
C LEU A 119 9.06 3.96 7.80
N SER A 120 10.32 4.25 7.47
CA SER A 120 10.70 4.84 6.18
C SER A 120 10.37 3.94 4.98
N HIS A 121 10.27 2.62 5.23
CA HIS A 121 9.87 1.59 4.29
C HIS A 121 8.42 1.08 4.51
N VAL A 122 7.58 1.91 5.14
CA VAL A 122 6.13 1.64 5.33
C VAL A 122 5.31 2.61 4.48
N CYS A 123 4.31 2.09 3.77
CA CYS A 123 3.34 2.89 3.01
C CYS A 123 1.90 2.54 3.43
N LEU A 124 1.16 3.52 3.96
CA LEU A 124 -0.22 3.33 4.40
C LEU A 124 -1.21 3.51 3.24
N SER A 125 -2.01 2.49 2.91
CA SER A 125 -3.06 2.57 1.88
C SER A 125 -4.38 3.15 2.39
N HIS A 126 -5.18 3.68 1.46
CA HIS A 126 -6.55 4.16 1.65
C HIS A 126 -6.72 5.33 2.61
N VAL A 127 -5.62 6.00 3.01
CA VAL A 127 -5.70 7.13 3.93
C VAL A 127 -6.44 8.32 3.31
N ASP A 128 -6.54 8.37 1.97
CA ASP A 128 -7.33 9.38 1.27
C ASP A 128 -8.85 9.27 1.53
N LEU A 129 -9.32 8.14 2.06
CA LEU A 129 -10.71 7.99 2.53
C LEU A 129 -10.98 8.68 3.87
N ALA A 130 -9.93 9.04 4.63
CA ALA A 130 -10.12 9.81 5.85
C ALA A 130 -10.61 11.24 5.55
N GLU A 131 -10.30 11.75 4.34
CA GLU A 131 -10.61 13.12 3.90
C GLU A 131 -10.12 14.20 4.88
N ASP A 132 -9.07 13.87 5.63
CA ASP A 132 -8.44 14.67 6.68
C ASP A 132 -6.94 14.78 6.35
N VAL A 133 -6.55 15.96 5.82
CA VAL A 133 -5.16 16.21 5.42
C VAL A 133 -4.25 16.29 6.64
N ASP A 134 -4.69 16.93 7.72
CA ASP A 134 -3.90 17.04 8.96
C ASP A 134 -3.60 15.65 9.55
N TYR A 135 -4.54 14.70 9.43
CA TYR A 135 -4.30 13.31 9.79
C TYR A 135 -3.25 12.64 8.92
N ILE A 136 -3.30 12.85 7.60
CA ILE A 136 -2.33 12.30 6.65
C ILE A 136 -0.92 12.88 6.92
N GLU A 137 -0.82 14.18 7.22
CA GLU A 137 0.42 14.84 7.60
C GLU A 137 1.02 14.22 8.88
N ARG A 138 0.19 13.98 9.91
CA ARG A 138 0.64 13.28 11.12
C ARG A 138 1.21 11.89 10.82
N LEU A 139 0.62 11.15 9.88
CA LEU A 139 1.14 9.84 9.46
C LEU A 139 2.51 9.96 8.78
N ALA A 140 2.68 10.98 7.93
CA ALA A 140 3.93 11.26 7.26
C ALA A 140 5.03 11.74 8.23
N ASP A 141 4.69 12.56 9.23
CA ASP A 141 5.58 13.00 10.30
C ASP A 141 6.12 11.84 11.14
N MET A 142 5.34 10.77 11.29
CA MET A 142 5.79 9.55 11.96
C MET A 142 6.86 8.78 11.15
N GLY A 143 7.14 9.19 9.90
CA GLY A 143 8.21 8.68 9.06
C GLY A 143 7.75 7.80 7.89
N ALA A 144 6.45 7.47 7.83
CA ALA A 144 5.87 6.64 6.78
C ALA A 144 5.57 7.42 5.50
N SER A 145 5.43 6.69 4.40
CA SER A 145 4.77 7.19 3.20
C SER A 145 3.26 6.90 3.28
N VAL A 146 2.48 7.64 2.50
CA VAL A 146 1.04 7.44 2.37
C VAL A 146 0.66 7.25 0.92
N SER A 147 -0.34 6.42 0.68
CA SER A 147 -0.85 6.11 -0.65
C SER A 147 -2.24 6.68 -0.83
N PHE A 148 -2.39 7.58 -1.81
CA PHE A 148 -3.68 7.96 -2.36
C PHE A 148 -4.03 6.92 -3.42
N ASP A 149 -4.77 5.89 -3.02
CA ASP A 149 -5.05 4.75 -3.87
C ASP A 149 -6.52 4.52 -4.19
N HIS A 150 -7.42 5.40 -3.74
CA HIS A 150 -8.81 5.41 -4.19
C HIS A 150 -9.07 6.44 -5.31
N ILE A 151 -8.01 6.85 -6.01
CA ILE A 151 -8.08 7.66 -7.23
C ILE A 151 -8.86 6.91 -8.31
N GLY A 152 -9.67 7.64 -9.07
CA GLY A 152 -10.47 7.14 -10.16
C GLY A 152 -11.87 6.67 -9.73
N ARG A 153 -12.33 7.09 -8.55
CA ARG A 153 -13.65 6.71 -7.99
C ARG A 153 -14.68 7.82 -8.12
N HIS A 154 -14.25 9.07 -8.23
CA HIS A 154 -15.10 10.25 -8.37
C HIS A 154 -14.89 10.89 -9.75
N LEU A 155 -15.28 10.18 -10.81
CA LEU A 155 -14.98 10.62 -12.19
C LEU A 155 -15.85 11.79 -12.67
N ALA A 156 -16.98 12.06 -12.02
CA ALA A 156 -17.90 13.12 -12.43
C ALA A 156 -17.32 14.52 -12.17
N ASP A 157 -16.55 14.66 -11.10
CA ASP A 157 -15.84 15.86 -10.68
C ASP A 157 -14.30 15.66 -10.77
N HIS A 158 -13.85 14.63 -11.50
CA HIS A 158 -12.44 14.39 -11.80
C HIS A 158 -11.56 14.23 -10.54
N ASP A 159 -12.08 13.54 -9.51
CA ASP A 159 -11.44 13.35 -8.22
C ASP A 159 -10.99 14.69 -7.57
N ALA A 160 -11.77 15.76 -7.77
CA ALA A 160 -11.45 17.12 -7.31
C ALA A 160 -11.04 17.20 -5.83
N LEU A 161 -11.67 16.40 -4.95
CA LEU A 161 -11.28 16.34 -3.54
C LEU A 161 -9.85 15.82 -3.36
N ARG A 162 -9.46 14.74 -4.07
CA ARG A 162 -8.09 14.20 -4.02
C ARG A 162 -7.11 15.20 -4.58
N VAL A 163 -7.45 15.88 -5.69
CA VAL A 163 -6.61 16.95 -6.25
C VAL A 163 -6.38 18.07 -5.21
N LYS A 164 -7.44 18.50 -4.51
CA LYS A 164 -7.35 19.51 -3.45
C LYS A 164 -6.45 19.05 -2.29
N MET A 165 -6.64 17.82 -1.81
CA MET A 165 -5.84 17.24 -0.72
C MET A 165 -4.35 17.11 -1.10
N LEU A 166 -4.06 16.59 -2.29
CA LEU A 166 -2.70 16.47 -2.81
C LEU A 166 -2.03 17.83 -2.99
N THR A 167 -2.78 18.83 -3.47
CA THR A 167 -2.30 20.21 -3.58
C THR A 167 -1.87 20.76 -2.22
N ARG A 168 -2.69 20.52 -1.19
CA ARG A 168 -2.37 20.94 0.18
C ARG A 168 -1.12 20.23 0.71
N LEU A 169 -1.04 18.90 0.59
CA LEU A 169 0.11 18.12 1.04
C LEU A 169 1.42 18.59 0.38
N VAL A 170 1.40 18.92 -0.90
CA VAL A 170 2.59 19.46 -1.58
C VAL A 170 2.95 20.85 -1.06
N ALA A 171 1.96 21.74 -0.90
CA ALA A 171 2.18 23.08 -0.35
C ALA A 171 2.76 23.05 1.07
N ASP A 172 2.37 22.05 1.87
CA ASP A 172 2.82 21.87 3.25
C ASP A 172 4.15 21.09 3.34
N GLY A 173 4.73 20.68 2.21
CA GLY A 173 6.06 20.06 2.14
C GLY A 173 6.08 18.53 2.22
N TYR A 174 4.92 17.87 2.19
CA TYR A 174 4.78 16.42 2.28
C TYR A 174 4.83 15.68 0.93
N GLY A 175 5.14 16.38 -0.17
CA GLY A 175 5.19 15.79 -1.51
C GLY A 175 6.11 14.56 -1.64
N ASP A 176 7.18 14.49 -0.85
CA ASP A 176 8.14 13.37 -0.83
C ASP A 176 7.65 12.13 -0.03
N ARG A 177 6.42 12.19 0.50
CA ARG A 177 5.79 11.14 1.32
C ARG A 177 4.53 10.56 0.69
N VAL A 178 4.14 11.04 -0.50
CA VAL A 178 2.88 10.64 -1.14
C VAL A 178 3.13 9.74 -2.34
N CYS A 179 2.41 8.64 -2.44
CA CYS A 179 2.36 7.75 -3.59
C CYS A 179 0.95 7.75 -4.20
N LEU A 180 0.83 7.51 -5.51
CA LEU A 180 -0.47 7.39 -6.20
C LEU A 180 -0.72 5.95 -6.67
N ALA A 181 -1.94 5.46 -6.47
CA ALA A 181 -2.43 4.20 -7.01
C ALA A 181 -3.96 4.25 -7.21
N GLY A 182 -4.59 3.16 -7.62
CA GLY A 182 -6.04 3.14 -7.92
C GLY A 182 -6.86 2.04 -7.24
N ASP A 183 -6.21 1.14 -6.48
CA ASP A 183 -6.86 0.01 -5.80
C ASP A 183 -7.92 -0.69 -6.70
N MET A 184 -7.53 -0.97 -7.94
CA MET A 184 -8.46 -1.39 -8.99
C MET A 184 -8.73 -2.91 -8.94
N GLY A 185 -9.14 -3.44 -7.80
CA GLY A 185 -9.36 -4.88 -7.60
C GLY A 185 -10.64 -5.47 -8.23
N ARG A 186 -11.47 -4.68 -8.93
CA ARG A 186 -12.81 -5.10 -9.42
C ARG A 186 -12.95 -4.90 -10.93
N LYS A 187 -13.67 -5.82 -11.60
CA LYS A 187 -13.96 -5.77 -13.05
C LYS A 187 -14.50 -4.41 -13.52
N LYS A 188 -15.34 -3.76 -12.71
CA LYS A 188 -15.92 -2.45 -13.02
C LYS A 188 -14.91 -1.33 -13.26
N TYR A 189 -13.64 -1.52 -12.87
CA TYR A 189 -12.58 -0.54 -13.09
C TYR A 189 -11.86 -0.69 -14.43
N TYR A 190 -12.03 -1.81 -15.13
CA TYR A 190 -11.24 -2.14 -16.32
C TYR A 190 -12.02 -1.91 -17.61
N LEU A 191 -11.42 -1.17 -18.55
CA LEU A 191 -11.99 -0.87 -19.86
C LEU A 191 -12.35 -2.15 -20.66
N ALA A 192 -11.54 -3.21 -20.53
CA ALA A 192 -11.78 -4.50 -21.21
C ALA A 192 -13.09 -5.19 -20.78
N TYR A 193 -13.67 -4.81 -19.64
CA TYR A 193 -14.98 -5.28 -19.16
C TYR A 193 -16.08 -4.21 -19.31
N GLY A 194 -15.86 -3.16 -20.11
CA GLY A 194 -16.76 -2.00 -20.21
C GLY A 194 -16.76 -1.11 -18.95
N GLY A 195 -15.80 -1.33 -18.04
CA GLY A 195 -15.63 -0.57 -16.82
C GLY A 195 -14.88 0.75 -17.02
N LYS A 196 -14.70 1.51 -15.94
CA LYS A 196 -13.96 2.79 -15.89
C LYS A 196 -13.30 2.98 -14.52
N PRO A 197 -12.17 3.71 -14.41
CA PRO A 197 -11.56 4.52 -15.47
C PRO A 197 -10.44 3.82 -16.26
N GLY A 198 -10.04 2.62 -15.84
CA GLY A 198 -8.88 1.90 -16.39
C GLY A 198 -7.57 2.29 -15.72
N LEU A 199 -6.58 1.41 -15.84
CA LEU A 199 -5.28 1.54 -15.16
C LEU A 199 -4.48 2.79 -15.57
N ARG A 200 -4.76 3.36 -16.75
CA ARG A 200 -4.06 4.56 -17.26
C ARG A 200 -4.50 5.87 -16.63
N TYR A 201 -5.62 5.90 -15.88
CA TYR A 201 -6.27 7.13 -15.43
C TYR A 201 -5.33 8.09 -14.67
N ILE A 202 -4.50 7.53 -13.78
CA ILE A 202 -3.52 8.29 -12.98
C ILE A 202 -2.48 8.96 -13.88
N LEU A 203 -2.06 8.28 -14.94
CA LEU A 203 -1.02 8.72 -15.88
C LEU A 203 -1.57 9.63 -16.99
N THR A 204 -2.89 9.73 -17.14
CA THR A 204 -3.54 10.53 -18.19
C THR A 204 -4.39 11.64 -17.59
N ASN A 205 -5.60 11.32 -17.15
CA ASN A 205 -6.62 12.30 -16.76
C ASN A 205 -6.23 13.00 -15.46
N LEU A 206 -5.89 12.23 -14.42
CA LEU A 206 -5.45 12.82 -13.17
C LEU A 206 -4.18 13.66 -13.37
N LYS A 207 -3.22 13.20 -14.20
CA LYS A 207 -2.00 13.98 -14.49
C LYS A 207 -2.36 15.36 -15.04
N ASN A 208 -3.25 15.44 -16.01
CA ASN A 208 -3.68 16.71 -16.59
C ASN A 208 -4.36 17.64 -15.56
N ASP A 209 -5.17 17.07 -14.68
CA ASP A 209 -5.90 17.83 -13.66
C ASP A 209 -5.00 18.26 -12.49
N LEU A 210 -3.98 17.46 -12.14
CA LEU A 210 -3.13 17.68 -10.97
C LEU A 210 -1.89 18.55 -11.27
N LEU A 211 -1.28 18.42 -12.45
CA LEU A 211 -0.07 19.17 -12.83
C LEU A 211 -0.18 20.70 -12.65
N PRO A 212 -1.29 21.37 -13.00
CA PRO A 212 -1.42 22.82 -12.80
C PRO A 212 -1.34 23.26 -11.33
N HIS A 213 -1.60 22.35 -10.38
CA HIS A 213 -1.65 22.66 -8.96
C HIS A 213 -0.34 22.36 -8.23
N ILE A 214 0.36 21.29 -8.60
CA ILE A 214 1.56 20.82 -7.87
C ILE A 214 2.85 20.87 -8.69
N GLY A 215 2.76 21.11 -10.00
CA GLY A 215 3.89 21.07 -10.92
C GLY A 215 4.37 19.64 -11.24
N ASN A 216 5.22 19.53 -12.27
CA ASN A 216 5.68 18.23 -12.76
C ASN A 216 6.61 17.50 -11.78
N GLU A 217 7.48 18.22 -11.08
CA GLU A 217 8.42 17.61 -10.14
C GLU A 217 7.70 16.83 -9.02
N ALA A 218 6.71 17.46 -8.37
CA ALA A 218 5.93 16.80 -7.32
C ALA A 218 5.15 15.59 -7.86
N TYR A 219 4.53 15.72 -9.04
CA TYR A 219 3.83 14.60 -9.67
C TYR A 219 4.75 13.42 -9.95
N GLU A 220 5.92 13.66 -10.56
CA GLU A 220 6.88 12.60 -10.88
C GLU A 220 7.43 11.91 -9.63
N LYS A 221 7.64 12.65 -8.52
CA LYS A 221 7.96 12.04 -7.23
C LYS A 221 6.89 11.04 -6.80
N MET A 222 5.61 11.41 -6.87
CA MET A 222 4.52 10.56 -6.39
C MET A 222 4.30 9.27 -7.21
N VAL A 223 4.59 9.29 -8.51
CA VAL A 223 4.40 8.12 -9.39
C VAL A 223 5.69 7.32 -9.64
N ASN A 224 6.85 7.83 -9.24
CA ASN A 224 8.14 7.21 -9.54
C ASN A 224 9.06 7.15 -8.32
N SER A 225 9.62 8.28 -7.87
CA SER A 225 10.68 8.29 -6.84
C SER A 225 10.19 7.84 -5.45
N ASN A 226 8.98 8.24 -5.04
CA ASN A 226 8.43 7.87 -3.73
C ASN A 226 8.10 6.36 -3.67
N PRO A 227 7.43 5.75 -4.67
CA PRO A 227 7.29 4.29 -4.71
C PRO A 227 8.63 3.55 -4.66
N GLN A 228 9.66 4.05 -5.36
CA GLN A 228 11.01 3.44 -5.31
C GLN A 228 11.62 3.53 -3.92
N LYS A 229 11.55 4.70 -3.27
CA LYS A 229 12.06 4.90 -1.90
C LYS A 229 11.41 3.94 -0.89
N VAL A 230 10.12 3.65 -1.06
CA VAL A 230 9.43 2.68 -0.21
C VAL A 230 9.85 1.25 -0.54
N LEU A 231 9.80 0.87 -1.82
CA LEU A 231 9.81 -0.52 -2.26
C LEU A 231 11.20 -1.10 -2.57
N ILE A 232 12.19 -0.25 -2.86
CA ILE A 232 13.55 -0.68 -3.16
C ILE A 232 14.36 -0.64 -1.88
N ARG A 233 14.98 -1.78 -1.57
CA ARG A 233 15.94 -1.89 -0.47
C ARG A 233 17.27 -1.31 -0.94
N GLU A 234 17.89 -0.43 -0.16
CA GLU A 234 19.31 -0.15 -0.34
C GLU A 234 20.08 -1.45 -0.01
N ALA A 235 20.98 -1.84 -0.92
CA ALA A 235 21.71 -3.10 -0.86
C ALA A 235 22.85 -3.07 0.16
#